data_AF-A0A961S5J7-F1
#
_entry.id   AF-A0A961S5J7-F1
#
_cell.length_a   1.000
_cell.length_b   1.000
_cell.length_c   1.000
_cell.angle_alpha   90.00
_cell.angle_beta   90.00
_cell.angle_gamma   90.00
#
_symmetry.space_group_name_H-M   'P 1'
#
loop_
_entity.id
_entity.type
_entity.pdbx_description
1 polymer ?
#
loop_
_entity_poly.entity_id
_entity_poly.type
_entity_poly.pdbx_seq_one_letter_code
_entity_poly.pdbx_strand_id
1 'polypeptide(L)' 'MPKTAILALEDGRCFEGTSFGAAGTTTGEICFNTSMSGYQEVITDPSYRGQIVAMTYPQIGNYGVNPE' A
#
# COMPACT_ATOMS: atom_id res chain seq x y z
N MET A 1 3.74 16.42 13.13
CA MET A 1 4.81 15.89 12.26
C MET A 1 4.32 14.58 11.65
N PRO A 2 4.62 14.29 10.37
CA PRO A 2 4.29 13.00 9.77
C PRO A 2 4.93 11.86 10.59
N LYS A 3 4.17 10.78 10.79
CA LYS A 3 4.66 9.62 11.53
C LYS A 3 5.48 8.73 10.59
N THR A 4 6.73 8.44 10.96
CA THR A 4 7.59 7.50 10.22
C THR A 4 7.03 6.08 10.29
N ALA A 5 7.15 5.34 9.18
CA ALA A 5 6.84 3.92 9.07
C ALA A 5 7.97 3.19 8.31
N ILE A 6 8.09 1.88 8.52
CA ILE A 6 9.12 1.04 7.88
C ILE A 6 8.42 -0.16 7.23
N LEU A 7 8.73 -0.42 5.95
CA LEU A 7 8.46 -1.67 5.26
C LEU A 7 9.73 -2.53 5.34
N ALA A 8 9.68 -3.63 6.10
CA ALA A 8 10.79 -4.57 6.24
C ALA A 8 10.48 -5.86 5.47
N LEU A 9 11.46 -6.37 4.72
CA LEU A 9 11.37 -7.60 3.94
C LEU A 9 12.16 -8.73 4.61
N GLU A 10 11.79 -9.97 4.31
CA GLU A 10 12.43 -11.17 4.90
C GLU A 10 13.93 -11.28 4.59
N ASP A 11 14.37 -10.70 3.47
CA ASP A 11 15.78 -10.69 3.04
C ASP A 11 16.62 -9.60 3.73
N GLY A 12 16.04 -8.89 4.71
CA GLY A 12 16.71 -7.85 5.49
C GLY A 12 16.65 -6.46 4.88
N ARG A 13 16.05 -6.28 3.69
CA ARG A 13 15.83 -4.94 3.13
C ARG A 13 14.77 -4.18 3.93
N CYS A 14 15.02 -2.91 4.19
CA CYS A 14 14.10 -2.00 4.86
C CYS A 14 13.90 -0.74 4.04
N PHE A 15 12.66 -0.29 3.93
CA PHE A 15 12.27 0.95 3.24
C PHE A 15 11.57 1.86 4.26
N GLU A 16 12.16 3.02 4.52
CA GLU A 16 11.57 4.05 5.35
C GLU A 16 10.55 4.88 4.55
N GLY A 17 9.42 5.22 5.17
CA GLY A 17 8.38 6.02 4.56
C GLY A 17 7.58 6.84 5.56
N THR A 18 6.64 7.62 5.04
CA THR A 18 5.69 8.41 5.83
C THR A 18 4.35 7.70 5.90
N SER A 19 3.83 7.51 7.12
CA SER A 19 2.51 6.93 7.34
C SER A 19 1.40 7.92 6.99
N PHE A 20 0.40 7.45 6.25
CA PHE A 20 -0.81 8.20 5.90
C PHE A 20 -2.13 7.46 6.21
N GLY A 21 -2.06 6.16 6.56
CA GLY A 21 -3.20 5.31 6.84
C GLY A 21 -3.41 5.03 8.33
N ALA A 22 -4.03 3.89 8.63
CA ALA A 22 -4.27 3.45 10.01
C ALA A 22 -2.95 3.21 10.77
N ALA A 23 -2.94 3.57 12.06
CA ALA A 23 -1.80 3.29 12.92
C ALA A 23 -1.76 1.82 13.34
N GLY A 24 -0.58 1.20 13.29
CA GLY A 24 -0.38 -0.17 13.74
C GLY A 24 0.77 -0.85 13.00
N THR A 25 0.83 -2.17 13.14
CA THR A 25 1.77 -3.03 12.42
C THR A 25 0.97 -4.16 11.80
N THR A 26 1.28 -4.49 10.55
CA THR A 26 0.71 -5.64 9.84
C THR A 26 1.81 -6.38 9.11
N THR A 27 1.53 -7.63 8.75
CA THR A 27 2.45 -8.52 8.04
C THR A 27 1.69 -9.20 6.92
N GLY A 28 2.36 -9.47 5.80
CA GLY A 28 1.74 -10.11 4.65
C GLY A 28 2.75 -10.38 3.54
N GLU A 29 2.31 -11.12 2.54
CA GLU A 29 3.07 -11.26 1.29
C GLU A 29 3.10 -9.91 0.57
N ILE A 30 4.28 -9.45 0.17
CA ILE A 30 4.40 -8.26 -0.65
C ILE A 30 4.25 -8.62 -2.13
N CYS A 31 3.38 -7.91 -2.83
CA CYS A 31 3.21 -8.02 -4.28
C CYS A 31 3.27 -6.63 -4.92
N PHE A 32 3.32 -6.57 -6.25
CA PHE A 32 3.22 -5.30 -6.98
C PHE A 32 2.10 -5.34 -8.01
N ASN A 33 1.46 -4.20 -8.23
CA ASN A 33 0.44 -4.02 -9.26
C ASN A 33 0.86 -2.90 -10.23
N THR A 34 0.78 -3.18 -11.53
CA THR A 34 1.23 -2.30 -12.62
C THR A 34 0.18 -1.31 -13.12
N SER A 35 -1.03 -1.34 -12.57
CA SER A 35 -2.11 -0.42 -12.91
C SER A 35 -1.73 1.02 -12.58
N MET A 36 -2.03 1.92 -13.52
CA MET A 36 -1.81 3.37 -13.37
C MET A 36 -3.04 4.09 -12.80
N SER A 37 -4.19 3.41 -12.75
CA SER A 37 -5.47 3.90 -12.24
C SER A 37 -6.24 2.76 -11.57
N GLY A 38 -7.40 3.05 -10.98
CA GLY A 38 -8.24 2.08 -10.29
C GLY A 38 -7.69 1.65 -8.93
N TYR A 39 -7.04 2.55 -8.18
CA TYR A 39 -6.43 2.16 -6.90
C TYR A 39 -7.47 1.78 -5.83
N GLN A 40 -8.69 2.31 -5.90
CA GLN A 40 -9.77 1.97 -4.96
C GLN A 40 -10.19 0.51 -5.18
N GLU A 41 -10.42 0.14 -6.43
CA GLU A 41 -10.80 -1.20 -6.87
C GLU A 41 -9.72 -2.21 -6.48
N VAL A 42 -8.44 -1.86 -6.71
CA VAL A 42 -7.30 -2.69 -6.30
C VAL A 42 -7.28 -2.92 -4.78
N ILE A 43 -7.45 -1.89 -3.94
CA ILE A 43 -7.39 -2.09 -2.48
C ILE A 43 -8.65 -2.78 -1.91
N THR A 44 -9.74 -2.85 -2.67
CA THR A 44 -10.97 -3.56 -2.31
C THR A 44 -11.07 -4.99 -2.89
N ASP A 45 -10.18 -5.36 -3.81
CA ASP A 45 -10.22 -6.69 -4.44
C ASP A 45 -9.88 -7.79 -3.41
N PRO A 46 -10.79 -8.78 -3.19
CA PRO A 46 -10.57 -9.88 -2.25
C PRO A 46 -9.29 -10.68 -2.50
N SER A 47 -8.76 -10.67 -3.72
CA SER A 47 -7.53 -11.35 -4.11
C SER A 47 -6.30 -10.87 -3.34
N TYR A 48 -6.32 -9.63 -2.82
CA TYR A 48 -5.23 -9.05 -2.02
C TYR A 48 -5.34 -9.30 -0.51
N ARG A 49 -6.27 -10.15 -0.07
CA ARG A 49 -6.45 -10.43 1.36
C ARG A 49 -5.16 -10.97 1.99
N GLY A 50 -4.62 -10.23 2.96
CA GLY A 50 -3.38 -10.58 3.66
C GLY A 50 -2.11 -10.21 2.91
N GLN A 51 -2.20 -9.44 1.83
CA GLN A 51 -1.08 -8.95 1.05
C GLN A 51 -0.80 -7.47 1.32
N ILE A 52 0.45 -7.06 1.07
CA ILE A 52 0.90 -5.68 1.02
C ILE A 52 1.09 -5.32 -0.45
N VAL A 53 0.21 -4.47 -0.99
CA VAL A 53 0.23 -4.11 -2.42
C VAL A 53 1.11 -2.89 -2.65
N ALA A 54 2.22 -3.07 -3.38
CA ALA A 54 3.04 -1.97 -3.86
C ALA A 54 2.54 -1.51 -5.25
N MET A 55 2.02 -0.29 -5.32
CA MET A 55 1.62 0.31 -6.60
C MET A 55 2.85 0.81 -7.36
N THR A 56 2.99 0.46 -8.64
CA THR A 56 4.12 0.97 -9.44
C THR A 56 3.92 2.40 -9.93
N TYR A 57 2.67 2.87 -9.99
CA TYR A 57 2.38 4.26 -10.36
C TYR A 57 2.67 5.20 -9.19
N PRO A 58 3.46 6.27 -9.39
CA PRO A 58 4.01 7.07 -8.28
C PRO A 58 2.99 8.01 -7.61
N GLN A 59 1.85 8.28 -8.25
CA GLN A 59 0.85 9.21 -7.75
C GLN A 59 -0.47 8.49 -7.46
N ILE A 60 -0.63 8.04 -6.22
CA ILE A 60 -1.84 7.36 -5.74
C ILE A 60 -2.68 8.33 -4.91
N GLY A 61 -4.01 8.32 -5.11
CA GLY A 61 -4.93 9.23 -4.43
C GLY A 61 -5.37 10.46 -5.25
N ASN A 62 -4.97 10.56 -6.53
CA ASN A 62 -5.23 11.73 -7.38
C ASN A 62 -6.72 12.12 -7.51
N TYR A 63 -7.64 11.18 -7.33
CA TYR A 63 -9.09 11.40 -7.45
C TYR A 63 -9.87 10.99 -6.20
N GLY A 64 -9.20 10.87 -5.05
CA GLY A 64 -9.84 10.49 -3.78
C GLY A 64 -10.48 9.09 -3.81
N VAL A 65 -11.58 8.92 -3.08
CA VAL A 65 -12.39 7.69 -3.09
C VAL A 65 -13.85 8.06 -3.30
N ASN A 66 -14.63 7.11 -3.79
CA ASN A 66 -16.08 7.24 -3.92
C ASN A 66 -16.80 6.12 -3.13
N PRO A 67 -18.12 6.21 -2.90
CA PRO A 67 -18.85 5.23 -2.09
C PRO A 67 -19.21 3.90 -2.79
N GLU A 68 -18.94 3.77 -4.09
CA GLU A 68 -19.13 2.51 -4.83
C GLU A 68 -18.12 1.45 -4.35
#